data_AF-A0A800JEI5-F1
#
_entry.id   AF-A0A800JEI5-F1
#
_cell.length_a   1.000
_cell.length_b   1.000
_cell.length_c   1.000
_cell.angle_alpha   90.00
_cell.angle_beta   90.00
_cell.angle_gamma   90.00
#
_symmetry.space_group_name_H-M   'P 1'
#
loop_
_entity.id
_entity.type
_entity.pdbx_description
1 polymer ?
#
loop_
_entity_poly.entity_id
_entity_poly.type
_entity_poly.pdbx_seq_one_letter_code
_entity_poly.pdbx_strand_id
1 'polypeptide(L)'
;MKKHILATLLLTTLILPTARAEHRNFVFILVDDLGKRDMSCEGSTFHETPHIDAIARSGMRFSNGYSTCQVCSPSRASIMLGTYPARNKITDWIGAASGKNWRRNDRVLPADYIHALPAKD
;
A
#
# COMPACT_ATOMS: atom_id res chain seq x y z
N MET A 1 -50.82 7.16 23.86
CA MET A 1 -50.02 7.62 22.70
C MET A 1 -48.51 7.47 22.90
N LYS A 2 -47.88 8.05 23.94
CA LYS A 2 -46.43 7.93 24.19
C LYS A 2 -45.90 6.49 24.35
N LYS A 3 -46.69 5.59 24.96
CA LYS A 3 -46.32 4.17 25.16
C LYS A 3 -46.24 3.36 23.87
N HIS A 4 -47.07 3.68 22.87
CA HIS A 4 -47.04 3.01 21.57
C HIS A 4 -45.86 3.52 20.73
N ILE A 5 -45.55 4.82 20.77
CA ILE A 5 -44.38 5.38 20.08
C ILE A 5 -43.08 4.75 20.63
N LEU A 6 -42.99 4.59 21.95
CA LEU A 6 -41.82 3.96 22.59
C LEU A 6 -41.69 2.48 22.20
N ALA A 7 -42.81 1.75 22.13
CA ALA A 7 -42.83 0.35 21.72
C ALA A 7 -42.45 0.18 20.24
N THR A 8 -42.90 1.07 19.34
CA THR A 8 -42.53 1.03 17.92
C THR A 8 -41.04 1.34 17.73
N LEU A 9 -40.48 2.31 18.47
CA LEU A 9 -39.05 2.65 18.40
C LEU A 9 -38.14 1.50 18.89
N LEU A 10 -38.58 0.79 19.93
CA LEU A 10 -37.89 -0.37 20.49
C LEU A 10 -37.95 -1.58 19.54
N LEU A 11 -39.07 -1.75 18.84
CA LEU A 11 -39.24 -2.83 17.86
C LEU A 11 -38.41 -2.58 16.59
N THR A 12 -38.26 -1.33 16.15
CA THR A 12 -37.42 -0.98 15.00
C THR A 12 -35.93 -1.17 15.27
N THR A 13 -35.45 -0.99 16.50
CA THR A 13 -34.04 -1.22 16.85
C THR A 13 -33.67 -2.70 16.92
N LEU A 14 -34.65 -3.58 17.18
CA LEU A 14 -34.44 -5.04 17.26
C LEU A 14 -34.35 -5.73 15.89
N ILE A 15 -34.80 -5.06 14.81
CA ILE A 15 -34.87 -5.63 13.45
C ILE A 15 -33.69 -5.18 12.57
N LEU A 16 -32.76 -4.33 13.08
CA LEU A 16 -31.57 -4.01 12.29
C LEU A 16 -30.75 -5.29 12.07
N PRO A 17 -30.50 -5.69 10.82
CA PRO A 17 -29.64 -6.82 10.55
C PRO A 17 -28.24 -6.44 11.05
N THR A 18 -27.74 -7.21 12.01
CA THR A 18 -26.32 -7.18 12.35
C THR A 18 -25.57 -7.62 11.10
N ALA A 19 -25.00 -6.66 10.36
CA ALA A 19 -24.12 -6.97 9.25
C ALA A 19 -22.95 -7.77 9.82
N ARG A 20 -23.05 -9.10 9.72
CA ARG A 20 -21.96 -10.00 10.08
C ARG A 20 -20.84 -9.63 9.13
N ALA A 21 -19.77 -9.04 9.66
CA ALA A 21 -18.57 -8.75 8.88
C ALA A 21 -18.13 -10.06 8.22
N GLU A 22 -18.37 -10.19 6.92
CA GLU A 22 -17.87 -11.32 6.16
C GLU A 22 -16.35 -11.26 6.26
N HIS A 23 -15.75 -12.35 6.74
CA HIS A 23 -14.31 -12.46 6.79
C HIS A 23 -13.78 -12.47 5.35
N ARG A 24 -13.20 -11.35 4.93
CA ARG A 24 -12.59 -11.20 3.61
C ARG A 24 -11.15 -11.65 3.66
N ASN A 25 -10.72 -12.38 2.64
CA ASN A 25 -9.31 -12.64 2.41
C ASN A 25 -8.69 -11.45 1.66
N PHE A 26 -7.47 -11.08 2.03
CA PHE A 26 -6.69 -10.06 1.34
C PHE A 26 -5.51 -10.72 0.63
N VAL A 27 -5.43 -10.54 -0.69
CA VAL A 27 -4.30 -10.99 -1.50
C VAL A 27 -3.56 -9.75 -1.99
N PHE A 28 -2.31 -9.60 -1.56
CA PHE A 28 -1.44 -8.51 -1.97
C PHE A 28 -0.42 -9.00 -3.01
N ILE A 29 -0.51 -8.47 -4.22
CA ILE A 29 0.40 -8.81 -5.33
C ILE A 29 1.30 -7.60 -5.58
N LEU A 30 2.61 -7.78 -5.49
CA LEU A 30 3.62 -6.77 -5.74
C LEU A 30 4.60 -7.27 -6.80
N VAL A 31 4.83 -6.46 -7.83
CA VAL A 31 5.76 -6.75 -8.93
C VAL A 31 6.96 -5.82 -8.82
N ASP A 32 8.17 -6.35 -8.98
CA ASP A 32 9.40 -5.56 -8.96
C ASP A 32 9.64 -4.89 -10.32
N ASP A 33 10.12 -3.65 -10.31
CA ASP A 33 10.52 -2.89 -11.50
C ASP A 33 9.48 -2.81 -12.65
N LEU A 34 8.18 -2.88 -12.34
CA LEU A 34 7.11 -2.72 -13.34
C LEU A 34 6.92 -1.24 -13.72
N GLY A 35 7.16 -0.91 -14.99
CA GLY A 35 6.98 0.44 -15.51
C GLY A 35 5.51 0.82 -15.69
N LYS A 36 5.20 2.11 -15.52
CA LYS A 36 3.83 2.63 -15.64
C LYS A 36 3.17 2.31 -16.98
N ARG A 37 3.92 2.22 -18.07
CA ARG A 37 3.41 1.97 -19.43
C ARG A 37 3.58 0.53 -19.92
N ASP A 38 3.92 -0.39 -19.02
CA ASP A 38 4.21 -1.76 -19.41
C ASP A 38 2.95 -2.62 -19.55
N MET A 39 1.81 -2.18 -19.00
CA MET A 39 0.54 -2.92 -19.07
C MET A 39 -0.37 -2.38 -20.17
N SER A 40 -1.14 -3.25 -20.83
CA SER A 40 -2.08 -2.84 -21.88
C SER A 40 -3.16 -1.89 -21.34
N CYS A 41 -3.68 -2.11 -20.12
CA CYS A 41 -4.58 -1.16 -19.45
C CYS A 41 -3.95 0.21 -19.07
N GLU A 42 -2.63 0.35 -19.17
CA GLU A 42 -1.89 1.62 -19.01
C GLU A 42 -1.34 2.16 -20.34
N GLY A 43 -1.76 1.59 -21.47
CA GLY A 43 -1.44 2.08 -22.81
C GLY A 43 -0.26 1.38 -23.49
N SER A 44 0.22 0.25 -22.97
CA SER A 44 1.18 -0.58 -23.70
C SER A 44 0.55 -1.12 -25.00
N THR A 45 1.28 -1.00 -26.11
CA THR A 45 0.92 -1.63 -27.39
C THR A 45 1.78 -2.85 -27.71
N PHE A 46 2.79 -3.14 -26.87
CA PHE A 46 3.74 -4.22 -27.06
C PHE A 46 3.46 -5.42 -26.15
N HIS A 47 3.13 -5.18 -24.88
CA HIS A 47 2.86 -6.25 -23.93
C HIS A 47 1.37 -6.56 -23.82
N GLU A 48 1.05 -7.85 -23.75
CA GLU A 48 -0.31 -8.34 -23.53
C GLU A 48 -0.48 -8.72 -22.05
N THR A 49 -1.38 -8.03 -21.34
CA THR A 49 -1.66 -8.31 -19.91
C THR A 49 -3.13 -8.64 -19.64
N PRO A 50 -3.72 -9.66 -20.32
CA PRO A 50 -5.18 -9.88 -20.31
C PRO A 50 -5.76 -10.17 -18.92
N HIS A 51 -5.01 -10.85 -18.05
CA HIS A 51 -5.44 -11.13 -16.68
C HIS A 51 -5.40 -9.90 -15.77
N ILE A 52 -4.39 -9.04 -15.93
CA ILE A 52 -4.31 -7.78 -15.18
C ILE A 52 -5.39 -6.81 -15.68
N ASP A 53 -5.63 -6.76 -16.97
CA ASP A 53 -6.70 -5.95 -17.56
C ASP A 53 -8.08 -6.40 -17.06
N ALA A 54 -8.29 -7.71 -16.87
CA ALA A 54 -9.52 -8.23 -16.28
C ALA A 54 -9.72 -7.74 -14.84
N ILE A 55 -8.66 -7.78 -14.01
CA ILE A 55 -8.68 -7.23 -12.65
C ILE A 55 -9.00 -5.75 -12.68
N ALA A 56 -8.32 -4.97 -13.52
CA ALA A 56 -8.52 -3.53 -13.67
C ALA A 56 -9.95 -3.17 -14.10
N ARG A 57 -10.57 -3.95 -14.99
CA ARG A 57 -11.97 -3.74 -15.42
C ARG A 57 -13.00 -4.14 -14.37
N SER A 58 -12.72 -5.18 -13.58
CA SER A 58 -13.63 -5.68 -12.54
C SER A 58 -13.59 -4.88 -11.23
N GLY A 59 -12.60 -4.01 -11.07
CA GLY A 59 -12.32 -3.31 -9.83
C GLY A 59 -12.04 -1.83 -10.02
N MET A 60 -11.16 -1.31 -9.17
CA MET A 60 -10.70 0.07 -9.20
C MET A 60 -9.26 0.13 -9.71
N ARG A 61 -8.98 1.10 -10.58
CA ARG A 61 -7.62 1.38 -11.09
C ARG A 61 -7.16 2.77 -10.65
N PHE A 62 -5.99 2.85 -10.03
CA PHE A 62 -5.37 4.11 -9.63
C PHE A 62 -4.30 4.52 -10.65
N SER A 63 -4.65 5.42 -11.58
CA SER A 63 -3.75 5.88 -12.65
C SER A 63 -2.62 6.82 -12.17
N ASN A 64 -2.70 7.29 -10.93
CA ASN A 64 -1.73 8.17 -10.28
C ASN A 64 -1.26 7.56 -8.95
N GLY A 65 -0.77 6.32 -8.98
CA GLY A 65 -0.07 5.70 -7.86
C GLY A 65 1.43 6.01 -7.89
N TYR A 66 2.00 6.42 -6.77
CA TYR A 66 3.43 6.73 -6.63
C TYR A 66 4.09 5.83 -5.59
N SER A 67 5.27 5.31 -5.91
CA SER A 67 6.13 4.70 -4.90
C SER A 67 6.72 5.79 -4.01
N THR A 68 6.90 5.49 -2.73
CA THR A 68 7.57 6.40 -1.78
C THR A 68 9.06 6.56 -2.06
N CYS A 69 9.66 5.62 -2.82
CA CYS A 69 11.05 5.64 -3.25
C CYS A 69 11.23 4.83 -4.54
N GLN A 70 12.19 5.23 -5.37
CA GLN A 70 12.59 4.51 -6.59
C GLN A 70 13.48 3.27 -6.34
N VAL A 71 13.81 2.94 -5.09
CA VAL A 71 14.66 1.79 -4.73
C VAL A 71 13.85 0.70 -4.03
N CYS A 72 14.19 -0.55 -4.27
CA CYS A 72 13.43 -1.74 -3.84
C CYS A 72 13.22 -1.80 -2.31
N SER A 73 14.29 -1.77 -1.51
CA SER A 73 14.19 -1.86 -0.04
C SER A 73 13.36 -0.75 0.61
N PRO A 74 13.60 0.56 0.35
CA PRO A 74 12.81 1.63 0.96
C PRO A 74 11.35 1.63 0.51
N SER A 75 11.07 1.28 -0.75
CA SER A 75 9.70 1.15 -1.25
C SER A 75 8.95 0.02 -0.51
N ARG A 76 9.55 -1.17 -0.44
CA ARG A 76 8.98 -2.34 0.26
C ARG A 76 8.80 -2.08 1.76
N ALA A 77 9.79 -1.45 2.41
CA ALA A 77 9.67 -1.08 3.82
C ALA A 77 8.51 -0.11 4.07
N SER A 78 8.29 0.84 3.14
CA SER A 78 7.17 1.78 3.24
C SER A 78 5.81 1.08 3.09
N ILE A 79 5.72 0.09 2.19
CA ILE A 79 4.51 -0.74 2.02
C ILE A 79 4.23 -1.54 3.31
N MET A 80 5.25 -2.14 3.92
CA MET A 80 5.09 -2.99 5.10
C MET A 80 4.77 -2.19 6.38
N LEU A 81 5.39 -1.02 6.56
CA LEU A 81 5.27 -0.22 7.78
C LEU A 81 4.21 0.89 7.67
N GLY A 82 3.79 1.27 6.46
CA GLY A 82 2.90 2.41 6.25
C GLY A 82 3.56 3.76 6.54
N THR A 83 4.89 3.84 6.48
CA THR A 83 5.68 5.05 6.80
C THR A 83 6.61 5.45 5.66
N TYR A 84 6.93 6.74 5.54
CA TYR A 84 7.95 7.19 4.57
C TYR A 84 9.36 6.69 4.91
N PRO A 85 10.25 6.53 3.90
CA PRO A 85 11.65 6.14 4.07
C PRO A 85 12.41 6.98 5.11
N ALA A 86 12.16 8.29 5.15
CA ALA A 86 12.78 9.18 6.13
C ALA A 86 12.42 8.85 7.58
N ARG A 87 11.22 8.29 7.83
CA ARG A 87 10.76 7.90 9.17
C ARG A 87 11.33 6.55 9.59
N ASN A 88 11.34 5.56 8.69
CA ASN A 88 11.84 4.22 8.99
C ASN A 88 13.36 4.03 8.80
N LYS A 89 14.06 5.06 8.29
CA LYS A 89 15.52 5.10 8.08
C LYS A 89 16.07 4.09 7.07
N ILE A 90 15.20 3.42 6.31
CA ILE A 90 15.59 2.64 5.15
C ILE A 90 15.46 3.59 3.97
N THR A 91 16.56 4.25 3.59
CA THR A 91 16.58 5.29 2.54
C THR A 91 17.26 4.86 1.24
N ASP A 92 17.89 3.68 1.23
CA ASP A 92 18.51 3.04 0.08
C ASP A 92 18.39 1.51 0.21
N TRP A 93 18.94 0.75 -0.73
CA TRP A 93 18.92 -0.71 -0.70
C TRP A 93 19.67 -1.24 0.54
N ILE A 94 19.11 -2.28 1.17
CA ILE A 94 19.68 -2.88 2.38
C ILE A 94 21.02 -3.53 2.03
N GLY A 95 22.11 -3.01 2.61
CA GLY A 95 23.48 -3.43 2.32
C GLY A 95 24.33 -2.35 1.64
N ALA A 96 23.71 -1.24 1.20
CA ALA A 96 24.42 -0.06 0.76
C ALA A 96 25.34 0.50 1.86
N ALA A 97 26.36 1.26 1.47
CA ALA A 97 27.06 2.12 2.43
C ALA A 97 26.10 3.18 2.99
N SER A 98 26.33 3.64 4.22
CA SER A 98 25.55 4.71 4.85
C SER A 98 26.44 5.76 5.51
N GLY A 99 25.85 6.89 5.89
CA GLY A 99 26.53 7.90 6.69
C GLY A 99 27.86 8.35 6.09
N LYS A 100 28.92 8.38 6.90
CA LYS A 100 30.26 8.81 6.45
C LYS A 100 30.97 7.80 5.54
N ASN A 101 30.49 6.55 5.46
CA ASN A 101 31.03 5.56 4.55
C ASN A 101 30.45 5.71 3.14
N TRP A 102 29.43 6.55 2.96
CA TRP A 102 28.88 6.91 1.66
C TRP A 102 29.88 7.73 0.85
N ARG A 103 30.14 7.29 -0.39
CA ARG A 103 31.17 7.88 -1.26
C ARG A 103 30.61 8.56 -2.51
N ARG A 104 29.29 8.59 -2.68
CA ARG A 104 28.66 9.27 -3.82
C ARG A 104 28.41 10.74 -3.47
N ASN A 105 28.45 11.57 -4.51
CA ASN A 105 28.26 13.02 -4.40
C ASN A 105 26.77 13.37 -4.34
N ASP A 106 26.10 12.97 -3.27
CA ASP A 106 24.70 13.28 -3.02
C ASP A 106 24.56 14.50 -2.09
N ARG A 107 23.47 15.26 -2.26
CA ARG A 107 23.19 16.44 -1.43
C ARG A 107 22.95 16.11 0.04
N VAL A 108 22.55 14.88 0.35
CA VAL A 108 22.23 14.40 1.69
C VAL A 108 22.81 13.00 1.84
N LEU A 109 23.44 12.73 2.99
CA LEU A 109 23.93 11.38 3.29
C LEU A 109 22.75 10.46 3.59
N PRO A 110 22.76 9.21 3.09
CA PRO A 110 21.77 8.23 3.48
C PRO A 110 21.84 7.97 5.00
N ALA A 111 20.68 7.71 5.59
CA ALA A 111 20.56 7.39 7.00
C ALA A 111 21.31 6.10 7.31
N ASP A 112 21.88 6.00 8.51
CA ASP A 112 22.44 4.72 8.97
C ASP A 112 21.31 3.70 9.10
N TYR A 113 21.44 2.61 8.34
CA TYR A 113 20.38 1.62 8.21
C TYR A 113 20.23 0.81 9.49
N ILE A 114 18.99 0.48 9.81
CA ILE A 114 18.65 -0.58 10.76
C ILE A 114 18.38 -1.83 9.90
N HIS A 115 19.14 -2.90 10.10
CA HIS A 115 18.99 -4.17 9.36
C HIS A 115 17.71 -4.96 9.73
N ALA A 116 16.79 -4.33 10.46
CA ALA A 116 15.55 -4.90 10.89
C ALA A 116 14.45 -3.84 10.80
N LEU A 117 13.22 -4.29 10.55
CA LEU A 117 12.06 -3.41 10.66
C LEU A 117 11.91 -2.97 12.13
N PRO A 118 11.71 -1.67 12.41
CA PRO A 118 11.54 -1.20 13.77
C PRO A 118 10.32 -1.86 14.42
N ALA A 119 10.48 -2.35 15.65
CA ALA A 119 9.40 -3.00 16.39
C ALA A 119 8.35 -2.01 16.96
N LYS A 120 8.69 -0.72 16.97
CA LYS A 120 7.85 0.38 17.43
C LYS A 120 8.04 1.58 16.52
N ASP A 121 6.96 2.31 16.35
CA ASP A 121 6.82 3.52 15.53
C ASP A 121 7.44 4.78 16.13
#